data_AF-A0AA36GE98-F1
#
_entry.id   AF-A0AA36GE98-F1
#
_cell.length_a   1.000
_cell.length_b   1.000
_cell.length_c   1.000
_cell.angle_alpha   90.00
_cell.angle_beta   90.00
_cell.angle_gamma   90.00
#
_symmetry.space_group_name_H-M   'P 1'
#
loop_
_entity.id
_entity.type
_entity.pdbx_description
1 polymer ?
#
loop_
_entity_poly.entity_id
_entity_poly.type
_entity_poly.pdbx_seq_one_letter_code
_entity_poly.pdbx_strand_id
1 'polypeptide(L)'
;MAAADTICLVALFFLLSLRYWGVQSDMFFTIACKLDVFIIHAASAFSIWCWLVLSAVRYVAIYRPYTHLKMHKEPHLAVIGIAAFCCLAESWLLYDITYFPEVKACESNSDEATGQKLQIVEIIISYFLPAGIITILDLKVLFCRTVWWSGIGTNQADKQFALISNGDLAEQEAKAKRRAQQLKVLRRCLVITVFDLGMNLPSYLYRLYLCTLTEEEMLRLDPKTQALIEFVTQIMYFAQFSLNALYLVCIIYDTPKKRRRIPASSASYASGISKRSVLQQKDSRTIDF
;
A
#
# COMPACT_ATOMS: atom_id res chain seq x y z
N MET A 1 -5.73 2.50 1.94
CA MET A 1 -4.35 2.99 1.71
C MET A 1 -4.39 4.36 1.06
N ALA A 2 -4.26 4.53 -0.27
CA ALA A 2 -4.15 5.87 -0.87
C ALA A 2 -5.24 6.88 -0.47
N ALA A 3 -6.50 6.45 -0.35
CA ALA A 3 -7.57 7.33 0.14
C ALA A 3 -7.33 7.81 1.59
N ALA A 4 -6.82 6.93 2.46
CA ALA A 4 -6.49 7.29 3.84
C ALA A 4 -5.28 8.24 3.90
N ASP A 5 -4.27 8.01 3.06
CA ASP A 5 -3.12 8.93 2.93
C ASP A 5 -3.58 10.32 2.48
N THR A 6 -4.48 10.40 1.49
CA THR A 6 -5.04 11.67 1.04
C THR A 6 -5.87 12.35 2.12
N ILE A 7 -6.64 11.59 2.90
CA ILE A 7 -7.41 12.13 4.02
C ILE A 7 -6.48 12.70 5.09
N CYS A 8 -5.39 11.99 5.42
CA CYS A 8 -4.40 12.45 6.39
C CYS A 8 -3.70 13.74 5.93
N LEU A 9 -3.28 13.80 4.66
CA LEU A 9 -2.67 15.01 4.09
C LEU A 9 -3.62 16.21 4.06
N VAL A 10 -4.90 15.97 3.74
CA VAL A 10 -5.93 17.03 3.74
C VAL A 10 -6.19 17.53 5.17
N ALA A 11 -6.23 16.63 6.15
CA ALA A 11 -6.40 16.97 7.56
C ALA A 11 -5.24 17.87 8.04
N LEU A 12 -3.99 17.45 7.79
CA LEU A 12 -2.79 18.24 8.09
C LEU A 12 -2.79 19.61 7.43
N PHE A 13 -3.12 19.67 6.13
CA PHE A 13 -3.21 20.92 5.40
C PHE A 13 -4.27 21.85 6.00
N PHE A 14 -5.41 21.28 6.39
CA PHE A 14 -6.50 22.01 7.04
C PHE A 14 -6.06 22.59 8.39
N LEU A 15 -5.42 21.81 9.27
CA LEU A 15 -4.91 22.29 10.56
C LEU A 15 -3.86 23.40 10.39
N LEU A 16 -2.90 23.22 9.47
CA LEU A 16 -1.88 24.22 9.17
C LEU A 16 -2.51 25.53 8.66
N SER A 17 -3.53 25.42 7.80
CA SER A 17 -4.27 26.57 7.29
C SER A 17 -5.03 27.29 8.40
N LEU A 18 -5.69 26.55 9.30
CA LEU A 18 -6.38 27.12 10.46
C LEU A 18 -5.43 27.85 11.41
N ARG A 19 -4.23 27.29 11.66
CA ARG A 19 -3.20 27.91 12.48
C ARG A 19 -2.71 29.23 11.88
N TYR A 20 -2.65 29.33 10.55
CA TYR A 20 -2.23 30.53 9.84
C TYR A 20 -3.32 31.62 9.80
N TRP A 21 -4.59 31.24 9.65
CA TRP A 21 -5.69 32.20 9.49
C TRP A 21 -6.16 32.89 10.78
N GLY A 22 -5.66 32.50 11.96
CA GLY A 22 -5.84 33.29 13.18
C GLY A 22 -7.30 33.50 13.60
N VAL A 23 -8.18 32.53 13.32
CA VAL A 23 -9.56 32.53 13.81
C VAL A 23 -9.53 32.56 15.35
N GLN A 24 -10.47 33.24 16.00
CA GLN A 24 -10.45 33.47 17.46
C GLN A 24 -11.39 32.56 18.27
N SER A 25 -12.07 31.60 17.66
CA SER A 25 -13.04 30.75 18.38
C SER A 25 -12.38 29.52 18.99
N ASP A 26 -12.08 29.57 20.29
CA ASP A 26 -11.45 28.47 21.05
C ASP A 26 -12.20 27.13 20.92
N MET A 27 -13.53 27.17 20.90
CA MET A 27 -14.37 25.97 20.72
C MET A 27 -14.14 25.32 19.35
N PHE A 28 -13.98 26.12 18.29
CA PHE A 28 -13.73 25.60 16.95
C PHE A 28 -12.34 24.96 16.85
N PHE A 29 -11.32 25.59 17.44
CA PHE A 29 -9.97 25.00 17.49
C PHE A 29 -9.94 23.71 18.29
N THR A 30 -10.66 23.64 19.41
CA THR A 30 -10.74 22.42 20.21
C THR A 30 -11.36 21.26 19.42
N ILE A 31 -12.47 21.51 18.71
CA ILE A 31 -13.12 20.48 17.89
C ILE A 31 -12.24 20.09 16.69
N ALA A 32 -11.66 21.08 16.00
CA ALA A 32 -10.78 20.83 14.86
C ALA A 32 -9.54 20.02 15.27
N CYS A 33 -8.90 20.39 16.36
CA CYS A 33 -7.76 19.70 16.96
C CYS A 33 -8.08 18.24 17.30
N LYS A 34 -9.19 17.99 17.99
CA LYS A 34 -9.66 16.63 18.31
C LYS A 34 -9.86 15.77 17.07
N LEU A 35 -10.59 16.30 16.09
CA LEU A 35 -10.89 15.58 14.85
C LEU A 35 -9.63 15.35 14.02
N ASP A 36 -8.73 16.33 13.94
CA ASP A 36 -7.52 16.24 13.14
C ASP A 36 -6.57 15.17 13.67
N VAL A 37 -6.27 15.21 14.98
CA VAL A 37 -5.40 14.21 15.60
C VAL A 37 -6.02 12.81 15.50
N PHE A 38 -7.32 12.68 15.74
CA PHE A 38 -8.03 11.42 15.52
C PHE A 38 -7.90 10.91 14.09
N ILE A 39 -8.12 11.76 13.08
CA ILE A 39 -8.03 11.38 11.66
C ILE A 39 -6.60 10.97 11.31
N ILE A 40 -5.59 11.71 11.77
CA ILE A 40 -4.18 11.41 11.49
C ILE A 40 -3.80 10.05 12.07
N HIS A 41 -4.14 9.78 13.33
CA HIS A 41 -3.84 8.50 13.99
C HIS A 41 -4.62 7.34 13.36
N ALA A 42 -5.93 7.49 13.14
CA ALA A 42 -6.73 6.44 12.52
C ALA A 42 -6.32 6.14 11.07
N ALA A 43 -6.04 7.16 10.25
CA ALA A 43 -5.64 6.99 8.85
C ALA A 43 -4.24 6.37 8.71
N SER A 44 -3.32 6.73 9.60
CA SER A 44 -1.96 6.18 9.60
C SER A 44 -1.93 4.72 10.04
N ALA A 45 -2.60 4.38 11.16
CA ALA A 45 -2.79 3.01 11.61
C ALA A 45 -3.43 2.17 10.49
N PHE A 46 -4.53 2.64 9.91
CA PHE A 46 -5.23 1.95 8.82
C PHE A 46 -4.32 1.66 7.62
N SER A 47 -3.41 2.57 7.28
CA SER A 47 -2.50 2.40 6.15
C SER A 47 -1.47 1.29 6.39
N ILE A 48 -0.92 1.19 7.61
CA ILE A 48 -0.03 0.09 8.02
C ILE A 48 -0.77 -1.26 8.03
N TRP A 49 -2.00 -1.29 8.54
CA TRP A 49 -2.82 -2.50 8.48
C TRP A 49 -3.19 -2.91 7.04
N CYS A 50 -3.38 -1.95 6.14
CA CYS A 50 -3.53 -2.24 4.71
C CYS A 50 -2.26 -2.88 4.13
N TRP A 51 -1.07 -2.43 4.53
CA TRP A 51 0.20 -3.08 4.14
C TRP A 51 0.30 -4.52 4.66
N LEU A 52 -0.22 -4.80 5.85
CA LEU A 52 -0.33 -6.17 6.36
C LEU A 52 -1.22 -7.04 5.47
N VAL A 53 -2.38 -6.55 5.05
CA VAL A 53 -3.26 -7.28 4.12
C VAL A 53 -2.54 -7.55 2.80
N LEU A 54 -1.81 -6.57 2.25
CA LEU A 54 -1.04 -6.75 1.02
C LEU A 54 0.05 -7.82 1.20
N SER A 55 0.79 -7.79 2.31
CA SER A 55 1.79 -8.83 2.63
C SER A 55 1.14 -10.22 2.76
N ALA A 56 0.00 -10.32 3.44
CA ALA A 56 -0.75 -11.57 3.57
C ALA A 56 -1.24 -12.11 2.22
N VAL A 57 -1.76 -11.25 1.34
CA VAL A 57 -2.17 -11.64 -0.01
C VAL A 57 -0.97 -12.14 -0.82
N ARG A 58 0.20 -11.48 -0.72
CA ARG A 58 1.45 -11.93 -1.36
C ARG A 58 1.86 -13.30 -0.85
N TYR A 59 1.76 -13.54 0.45
CA TYR A 59 2.04 -14.83 1.07
C TYR A 59 1.08 -15.91 0.53
N VAL A 60 -0.24 -15.69 0.60
CA VAL A 60 -1.23 -16.69 0.16
C VAL A 60 -1.11 -17.00 -1.34
N ALA A 61 -0.83 -16.00 -2.18
CA ALA A 61 -0.64 -16.18 -3.62
C ALA A 61 0.51 -17.15 -3.95
N ILE A 62 1.51 -17.28 -3.06
CA ILE A 62 2.68 -18.15 -3.25
C ILE A 62 2.40 -19.56 -2.74
N TYR A 63 1.83 -19.70 -1.54
CA TYR A 63 1.64 -21.01 -0.90
C TYR A 63 0.32 -21.71 -1.28
N ARG A 64 -0.72 -20.95 -1.65
CA ARG A 64 -2.05 -21.47 -1.97
C ARG A 64 -2.67 -20.73 -3.18
N PRO A 65 -2.14 -20.94 -4.40
CA PRO A 65 -2.61 -20.24 -5.61
C PRO A 65 -4.08 -20.49 -5.95
N TYR A 66 -4.64 -21.65 -5.58
CA TYR A 66 -6.05 -21.98 -5.83
C TYR A 66 -7.02 -21.24 -4.90
N THR A 67 -6.60 -20.93 -3.68
CA THR A 67 -7.41 -20.14 -2.74
C THR A 67 -7.46 -18.66 -3.15
N HIS A 68 -6.37 -18.14 -3.72
CA HIS A 68 -6.29 -16.76 -4.24
C HIS A 68 -7.35 -16.44 -5.32
N LEU A 69 -7.77 -17.43 -6.12
CA LEU A 69 -8.81 -17.26 -7.15
C LEU A 69 -10.23 -17.12 -6.58
N LYS A 70 -10.48 -17.65 -5.38
CA LYS A 70 -11.79 -17.58 -4.71
C LYS A 70 -11.97 -16.30 -3.88
N MET A 71 -10.87 -15.71 -3.42
CA MET A 71 -10.85 -14.55 -2.52
C MET A 71 -11.06 -13.18 -3.20
N HIS A 72 -11.56 -13.07 -4.44
CA HIS A 72 -11.64 -11.75 -5.12
C HIS A 72 -12.60 -10.76 -4.43
N LYS A 73 -13.57 -11.21 -3.61
CA LYS A 73 -14.49 -10.33 -2.87
C LYS A 73 -14.11 -10.12 -1.38
N GLU A 74 -13.31 -11.02 -0.82
CA GLU A 74 -12.92 -11.01 0.59
C GLU A 74 -11.99 -9.85 1.02
N PRO A 75 -11.08 -9.28 0.19
CA PRO A 75 -10.21 -8.21 0.64
C PRO A 75 -10.97 -6.91 0.92
N HIS A 76 -12.11 -6.66 0.25
CA HIS A 76 -12.92 -5.49 0.53
C HIS A 76 -13.54 -5.55 1.94
N LEU A 77 -14.06 -6.71 2.34
CA LEU A 77 -14.61 -6.90 3.67
C LEU A 77 -13.53 -6.80 4.74
N ALA A 78 -12.34 -7.38 4.48
CA ALA A 78 -11.19 -7.25 5.38
C ALA A 78 -10.77 -5.78 5.56
N VAL A 79 -10.72 -5.00 4.49
CA VAL A 79 -10.38 -3.56 4.55
C VAL A 79 -11.42 -2.77 5.33
N ILE A 80 -12.72 -3.05 5.14
CA ILE A 80 -13.79 -2.39 5.92
C ILE A 80 -13.67 -2.75 7.41
N GLY A 81 -13.44 -4.03 7.73
CA GLY A 81 -13.24 -4.48 9.10
C GLY A 81 -12.03 -3.83 9.76
N ILE A 82 -10.92 -3.69 9.04
CA ILE A 82 -9.72 -2.99 9.52
C ILE A 82 -9.99 -1.49 9.72
N ALA A 83 -10.72 -0.85 8.81
CA ALA A 83 -11.09 0.57 8.98
C ALA A 83 -11.92 0.77 10.26
N ALA A 84 -12.93 -0.08 10.48
CA ALA A 84 -13.72 -0.05 11.70
C ALA A 84 -12.87 -0.31 12.95
N PHE A 85 -11.97 -1.30 12.89
CA PHE A 85 -11.04 -1.60 13.98
C PHE A 85 -10.15 -0.40 14.32
N CYS A 86 -9.54 0.26 13.33
CA CYS A 86 -8.68 1.43 13.56
C CYS A 86 -9.49 2.60 14.14
N CYS A 87 -10.68 2.89 13.61
CA CYS A 87 -11.52 3.95 14.16
C CYS A 87 -11.95 3.69 15.61
N LEU A 88 -12.25 2.44 15.96
CA LEU A 88 -12.60 2.07 17.33
C LEU A 88 -11.39 2.13 18.26
N ALA A 89 -10.25 1.60 17.81
CA ALA A 89 -9.00 1.60 18.57
C ALA A 89 -8.52 3.02 18.87
N GLU A 90 -8.72 3.98 17.96
CA GLU A 90 -8.27 5.38 18.12
C GLU A 90 -9.37 6.31 18.71
N SER A 91 -10.57 5.80 18.97
CA SER A 91 -11.71 6.63 19.42
C SER A 91 -11.48 7.34 20.75
N TRP A 92 -10.56 6.84 21.59
CA TRP A 92 -10.20 7.44 22.87
C TRP A 92 -9.57 8.84 22.72
N LEU A 93 -8.86 9.10 21.61
CA LEU A 93 -8.22 10.41 21.33
C LEU A 93 -9.24 11.56 21.26
N LEU A 94 -10.48 11.29 20.85
CA LEU A 94 -11.54 12.30 20.78
C LEU A 94 -11.93 12.83 22.17
N TYR A 95 -11.75 12.01 23.20
CA TYR A 95 -12.05 12.37 24.58
C TYR A 95 -10.85 12.98 25.29
N ASP A 96 -9.65 12.47 25.02
CA ASP A 96 -8.43 12.82 25.74
C ASP A 96 -7.84 14.19 25.34
N ILE A 97 -7.97 14.60 24.08
CA ILE A 97 -7.24 15.78 23.58
C ILE A 97 -7.94 17.09 23.94
N THR A 98 -7.20 18.07 24.42
CA THR A 98 -7.66 19.45 24.60
C THR A 98 -6.74 20.43 23.85
N TYR A 99 -7.31 21.56 23.42
CA TYR A 99 -6.55 22.60 22.74
C TYR A 99 -6.01 23.60 23.76
N PHE A 100 -4.68 23.78 23.77
CA PHE A 100 -4.01 24.76 24.63
C PHE A 100 -3.70 26.03 23.81
N PRO A 101 -4.37 27.16 24.12
CA PRO A 101 -4.23 28.39 23.33
C PRO A 101 -2.84 29.06 23.47
N GLU A 102 -2.14 28.82 24.58
CA GLU A 102 -0.84 29.42 24.90
C GLU A 102 0.29 28.91 24.00
N VAL A 103 0.30 27.60 23.74
CA VAL A 103 1.30 26.93 22.89
C VAL A 103 0.81 26.70 21.45
N LYS A 104 -0.45 27.01 21.15
CA LYS A 104 -1.14 26.68 19.88
C LYS A 104 -0.95 25.21 19.51
N ALA A 105 -1.09 24.34 20.49
CA ALA A 105 -0.85 22.90 20.38
C ALA A 105 -2.03 22.09 20.93
N CYS A 106 -2.11 20.85 20.47
CA CYS A 106 -3.06 19.83 20.92
C CYS A 106 -2.35 18.94 21.93
N GLU A 107 -2.84 18.88 23.16
CA GLU A 107 -2.20 18.10 24.23
C GLU A 107 -3.24 17.22 24.94
N SER A 108 -2.74 16.17 25.61
CA SER A 108 -3.56 15.22 26.36
C SER A 108 -4.02 15.82 27.69
N ASN A 109 -5.27 15.56 28.06
CA ASN A 109 -5.88 16.01 29.32
C ASN A 109 -5.92 14.91 30.38
N SER A 110 -5.52 13.67 30.06
CA SER A 110 -5.51 12.57 31.03
C SER A 110 -4.32 12.65 31.99
N ASP A 111 -4.52 12.03 33.16
CA ASP A 111 -3.46 11.85 34.16
C ASP A 111 -2.24 11.20 33.49
N GLU A 112 -1.06 11.79 33.67
CA GLU A 112 0.12 11.54 32.84
C GLU A 112 0.48 10.04 32.76
N ALA A 113 0.34 9.32 33.87
CA ALA A 113 0.61 7.89 33.96
C ALA A 113 -0.41 7.02 33.18
N THR A 114 -1.66 7.47 33.04
CA THR A 114 -2.70 6.76 32.29
C THR A 114 -2.58 7.05 30.79
N GLY A 115 -2.32 8.31 30.42
CA GLY A 115 -2.09 8.73 29.05
C GLY A 115 -0.87 8.03 28.43
N GLN A 116 0.25 7.97 29.14
CA GLN A 116 1.47 7.28 28.70
C GLN A 116 1.21 5.79 28.40
N LYS A 117 0.48 5.09 29.28
CA LYS A 117 0.16 3.67 29.08
C LYS A 117 -0.72 3.43 27.85
N LEU A 118 -1.74 4.28 27.65
CA LEU A 118 -2.61 4.20 26.49
C LEU A 118 -1.83 4.45 25.19
N GLN A 119 -0.96 5.45 25.18
CA GLN A 119 -0.12 5.80 24.03
C GLN A 119 0.89 4.70 23.68
N ILE A 120 1.49 4.04 24.67
CA ILE A 120 2.38 2.89 24.42
C ILE A 120 1.60 1.72 23.79
N VAL A 121 0.41 1.42 24.34
CA VAL A 121 -0.44 0.34 23.81
C VAL A 121 -0.88 0.64 22.38
N GLU A 122 -1.26 1.88 22.10
CA GLU A 122 -1.59 2.37 20.75
C GLU A 122 -0.41 2.15 19.80
N ILE A 123 0.78 2.62 20.13
CA ILE A 123 1.99 2.47 19.28
C ILE A 123 2.29 0.99 19.00
N ILE A 124 2.16 0.13 20.00
CA ILE A 124 2.41 -1.31 19.85
C ILE A 124 1.38 -1.95 18.89
N ILE A 125 0.09 -1.67 19.08
CA ILE A 125 -0.99 -2.28 18.30
C ILE A 125 -1.06 -1.69 16.88
N SER A 126 -0.90 -0.38 16.75
CA SER A 126 -1.08 0.34 15.49
C SER A 126 0.13 0.24 14.56
N TYR A 127 1.35 0.04 15.08
CA TYR A 127 2.57 -0.07 14.27
C TYR A 127 3.38 -1.36 14.50
N PHE A 128 3.87 -1.62 15.71
CA PHE A 128 4.84 -2.70 15.93
C PHE A 128 4.27 -4.10 15.66
N LEU A 129 3.02 -4.34 16.05
CA LEU A 129 2.33 -5.60 15.81
C LEU A 129 2.15 -5.88 14.30
N PRO A 130 1.53 -4.99 13.50
CA PRO A 130 1.43 -5.23 12.07
C PRO A 130 2.79 -5.24 11.37
N ALA A 131 3.76 -4.40 11.76
CA ALA A 131 5.12 -4.40 11.20
C ALA A 131 5.86 -5.72 11.45
N GLY A 132 5.74 -6.29 12.66
CA GLY A 132 6.29 -7.60 13.01
C GLY A 132 5.68 -8.73 12.18
N ILE A 133 4.36 -8.71 11.97
CA ILE A 133 3.69 -9.72 11.13
C ILE A 133 4.10 -9.55 9.66
N ILE A 134 4.13 -8.33 9.14
CA ILE A 134 4.57 -8.03 7.76
C ILE A 134 5.98 -8.57 7.53
N THR A 135 6.92 -8.26 8.42
CA THR A 135 8.31 -8.72 8.29
C THR A 135 8.41 -10.24 8.30
N ILE A 136 7.69 -10.93 9.20
CA ILE A 136 7.67 -12.41 9.22
C ILE A 136 7.11 -12.99 7.91
N LEU A 137 5.99 -12.45 7.41
CA LEU A 137 5.36 -12.92 6.17
C LEU A 137 6.26 -12.68 4.96
N ASP A 138 6.82 -11.48 4.84
CA ASP A 138 7.71 -11.09 3.76
C ASP A 138 9.04 -11.88 3.79
N LEU A 139 9.61 -12.13 4.98
CA LEU A 139 10.77 -13.00 5.15
C LEU A 139 10.47 -14.44 4.72
N LYS A 140 9.33 -15.02 5.14
CA LYS A 140 8.92 -16.37 4.70
C LYS A 140 8.75 -16.45 3.19
N VAL A 141 8.23 -15.41 2.56
CA VAL A 141 8.10 -15.33 1.10
C VAL A 141 9.47 -15.31 0.42
N LEU A 142 10.46 -14.61 1.00
CA LEU A 142 11.83 -14.57 0.49
C LEU A 142 12.57 -15.90 0.67
N PHE A 143 12.53 -16.49 1.86
CA PHE A 143 13.29 -17.70 2.21
C PHE A 143 12.79 -18.96 1.50
N CYS A 144 11.48 -19.23 1.48
CA CYS A 144 10.99 -20.45 0.82
C CYS A 144 11.20 -20.43 -0.70
N ARG A 145 11.34 -19.25 -1.30
CA ARG A 145 11.50 -19.11 -2.74
C ARG A 145 12.97 -19.05 -3.19
N THR A 146 13.89 -18.59 -2.34
CA THR A 146 15.34 -18.70 -2.57
C THR A 146 15.82 -20.16 -2.49
N VAL A 147 15.24 -20.97 -1.60
CA VAL A 147 15.45 -22.43 -1.57
C VAL A 147 14.91 -23.10 -2.84
N TRP A 148 13.73 -22.69 -3.32
CA TRP A 148 13.15 -23.22 -4.57
C TRP A 148 13.99 -22.86 -5.82
N TRP A 149 14.72 -21.76 -5.79
CA TRP A 149 15.62 -21.33 -6.88
C TRP A 149 17.00 -22.00 -6.83
N SER A 150 17.53 -22.28 -5.64
CA SER A 150 18.80 -23.01 -5.50
C SER A 150 18.72 -24.43 -6.05
N GLY A 151 17.52 -25.03 -6.10
CA GLY A 151 17.27 -26.32 -6.75
C GLY A 151 17.13 -26.30 -8.28
N ILE A 152 17.00 -25.12 -8.92
CA ILE A 152 16.87 -24.99 -10.38
C ILE A 152 18.23 -24.65 -11.04
N GLY A 153 19.22 -24.21 -10.26
CA GLY A 153 20.56 -23.83 -10.75
C GLY A 153 21.53 -24.99 -11.00
N THR A 154 21.20 -26.23 -10.62
CA THR A 154 22.15 -27.36 -10.66
C THR A 154 21.89 -28.40 -11.76
N ASN A 155 20.75 -28.38 -12.45
CA ASN A 155 20.48 -29.42 -13.44
C ASN A 155 20.78 -28.97 -14.87
N GLN A 156 22.08 -28.96 -15.17
CA GLN A 156 22.59 -29.15 -16.54
C GLN A 156 22.01 -30.44 -17.19
N ALA A 157 21.44 -31.35 -16.39
CA ALA A 157 20.69 -32.54 -16.79
C ALA A 157 19.29 -32.25 -17.40
N ASP A 158 18.59 -31.18 -17.02
CA ASP A 158 17.24 -30.88 -17.56
C ASP A 158 17.27 -30.38 -19.01
N LYS A 159 18.41 -29.84 -19.46
CA LYS A 159 18.61 -29.48 -20.87
C LYS A 159 18.68 -30.69 -21.79
N GLN A 160 19.06 -31.86 -21.29
CA GLN A 160 19.11 -33.10 -22.07
C GLN A 160 17.73 -33.75 -22.24
N PHE A 161 16.83 -33.60 -21.26
CA PHE A 161 15.47 -34.15 -21.33
C PHE A 161 14.49 -33.25 -22.11
N ALA A 162 14.72 -31.93 -22.14
CA ALA A 162 13.90 -30.98 -22.91
C ALA A 162 14.05 -31.13 -24.43
N LEU A 163 15.14 -31.72 -24.92
CA LEU A 163 15.36 -31.99 -26.36
C LEU A 163 14.44 -33.09 -26.93
N ILE A 164 13.69 -33.81 -26.10
CA ILE A 164 12.85 -34.95 -26.52
C ILE A 164 11.36 -34.56 -26.69
N SER A 165 10.89 -33.45 -26.11
CA SER A 165 9.48 -33.00 -26.23
C SER A 165 9.36 -31.68 -27.02
N ASN A 166 9.25 -31.80 -28.35
CA ASN A 166 9.18 -30.66 -29.27
C ASN A 166 7.88 -29.82 -29.18
N GLY A 167 6.87 -30.24 -28.40
CA GLY A 167 5.61 -29.48 -28.21
C GLY A 167 5.59 -28.55 -26.98
N ASP A 168 6.39 -28.86 -25.95
CA ASP A 168 6.26 -28.22 -24.63
C ASP A 168 7.28 -27.11 -24.35
N LEU A 169 8.36 -27.02 -25.14
CA LEU A 169 9.45 -26.06 -24.93
C LEU A 169 8.96 -24.61 -24.94
N ALA A 170 8.13 -24.23 -25.91
CA ALA A 170 7.58 -22.88 -26.00
C ALA A 170 6.62 -22.55 -24.84
N GLU A 171 5.85 -23.53 -24.36
CA GLU A 171 4.94 -23.36 -23.22
C GLU A 171 5.71 -23.29 -21.90
N GLN A 172 6.74 -24.11 -21.72
CA GLN A 172 7.65 -24.10 -20.57
C GLN A 172 8.45 -22.79 -20.51
N GLU A 173 8.98 -22.32 -21.64
CA GLU A 173 9.70 -21.04 -21.72
C GLU A 173 8.77 -19.86 -21.43
N ALA A 174 7.53 -19.88 -21.94
CA ALA A 174 6.52 -18.87 -21.61
C ALA A 174 6.12 -18.89 -20.13
N LYS A 175 5.98 -20.07 -19.51
CA LYS A 175 5.72 -20.24 -18.07
C LYS A 175 6.90 -19.74 -17.25
N ALA A 176 8.14 -20.05 -17.63
CA ALA A 176 9.35 -19.57 -16.96
C ALA A 176 9.49 -18.04 -17.04
N LYS A 177 9.26 -17.45 -18.22
CA LYS A 177 9.26 -15.98 -18.42
C LYS A 177 8.20 -15.29 -17.56
N ARG A 178 6.98 -15.83 -17.48
CA ARG A 178 5.91 -15.31 -16.60
C ARG A 178 6.30 -15.38 -15.12
N ARG A 179 6.89 -16.49 -14.67
CA ARG A 179 7.36 -16.66 -13.29
C ARG A 179 8.49 -15.67 -12.96
N ALA A 180 9.44 -15.47 -13.87
CA ALA A 180 10.53 -14.51 -13.70
C ALA A 180 10.01 -13.07 -13.64
N GLN A 181 8.99 -12.71 -14.44
CA GLN A 181 8.33 -11.40 -14.36
C GLN A 181 7.60 -11.22 -13.02
N GLN A 182 6.83 -12.21 -12.58
CA GLN A 182 6.15 -12.17 -11.27
C GLN A 182 7.15 -11.99 -10.11
N LEU A 183 8.33 -12.60 -10.21
CA LEU A 183 9.39 -12.44 -9.21
C LEU A 183 9.99 -11.03 -9.20
N LYS A 184 10.22 -10.43 -10.37
CA LYS A 184 10.70 -9.05 -10.46
C LYS A 184 9.71 -8.07 -9.82
N VAL A 185 8.41 -8.25 -10.08
CA VAL A 185 7.36 -7.45 -9.46
C VAL A 185 7.31 -7.68 -7.94
N LEU A 186 7.36 -8.92 -7.48
CA LEU A 186 7.38 -9.25 -6.06
C LEU A 186 8.58 -8.63 -5.33
N ARG A 187 9.79 -8.71 -5.91
CA ARG A 187 11.00 -8.12 -5.31
C ARG A 187 10.87 -6.60 -5.18
N ARG A 188 10.34 -5.91 -6.21
CA ARG A 188 10.06 -4.47 -6.13
C ARG A 188 9.06 -4.17 -5.01
N CYS A 189 8.00 -4.97 -4.93
CA CYS A 189 6.95 -4.85 -3.93
C CYS A 189 7.48 -4.99 -2.49
N LEU A 190 8.36 -5.97 -2.25
CA LEU A 190 9.03 -6.18 -0.96
C LEU A 190 9.96 -5.03 -0.59
N VAL A 191 10.75 -4.54 -1.56
CA VAL A 191 11.63 -3.38 -1.34
C VAL A 191 10.81 -2.16 -0.92
N ILE A 192 9.68 -1.90 -1.60
CA ILE A 192 8.79 -0.79 -1.23
C ILE A 192 8.25 -0.96 0.19
N THR A 193 7.80 -2.17 0.58
CA THR A 193 7.33 -2.42 1.95
C THR A 193 8.41 -2.19 3.01
N VAL A 194 9.66 -2.57 2.73
CA VAL A 194 10.79 -2.32 3.66
C VAL A 194 11.04 -0.82 3.81
N PHE A 195 11.03 -0.06 2.71
CA PHE A 195 11.18 1.40 2.78
C PHE A 195 10.03 2.07 3.51
N ASP A 196 8.78 1.66 3.25
CA ASP A 196 7.59 2.19 3.93
C ASP A 196 7.67 1.97 5.46
N LEU A 197 7.91 0.73 5.89
CA LEU A 197 8.08 0.43 7.32
C LEU A 197 9.28 1.17 7.92
N GLY A 198 10.39 1.23 7.19
CA GLY A 198 11.63 1.87 7.63
C GLY A 198 11.53 3.39 7.77
N MET A 199 10.66 4.05 7.00
CA MET A 199 10.44 5.51 7.12
C MET A 199 9.45 5.86 8.23
N ASN A 200 8.49 4.98 8.55
CA ASN A 200 7.66 5.11 9.75
C ASN A 200 8.46 4.92 11.05
N LEU A 201 9.40 3.98 11.06
CA LEU A 201 10.05 3.49 12.26
C LEU A 201 10.64 4.61 13.16
N PRO A 202 11.34 5.63 12.63
CA PRO A 202 11.91 6.68 13.46
C PRO A 202 10.86 7.50 14.20
N SER A 203 9.71 7.77 13.59
CA SER A 203 8.61 8.51 14.21
C SER A 203 8.00 7.72 15.37
N TYR A 204 7.73 6.43 15.16
CA TYR A 204 7.18 5.58 16.21
C TYR A 204 8.18 5.27 17.32
N LEU A 205 9.46 5.10 17.00
CA LEU A 205 10.52 4.94 18.01
C LEU A 205 10.70 6.20 18.84
N TYR A 206 10.69 7.37 18.20
CA TYR A 206 10.83 8.64 18.90
C TYR A 206 9.63 8.91 19.81
N ARG A 207 8.41 8.67 19.34
CA ARG A 207 7.19 8.73 20.17
C ARG A 207 7.27 7.77 21.36
N LEU A 208 7.67 6.52 21.11
CA LEU A 208 7.83 5.52 22.18
C LEU A 208 8.88 5.96 23.20
N TYR A 209 10.01 6.51 22.75
CA TYR A 209 11.07 7.03 23.60
C TYR A 209 10.56 8.17 24.50
N LEU A 210 9.79 9.12 23.96
CA LEU A 210 9.17 10.20 24.73
C LEU A 210 8.19 9.66 25.79
N CYS A 211 7.40 8.63 25.48
CA CYS A 211 6.49 8.02 26.46
C CYS A 211 7.19 7.28 27.61
N THR A 212 8.47 6.92 27.44
CA THR A 212 9.25 6.18 28.45
C THR A 212 10.14 7.07 29.31
N LEU A 213 10.32 8.33 28.92
CA LEU A 213 11.15 9.29 29.64
C LEU A 213 10.44 9.81 30.89
N THR A 214 11.21 9.99 31.96
CA THR A 214 10.74 10.72 33.15
C THR A 214 10.86 12.23 32.96
N GLU A 215 10.07 13.03 33.70
CA GLU A 215 10.12 14.51 33.63
C GLU A 215 11.55 15.05 33.86
N GLU A 216 12.31 14.46 34.80
CA GLU A 216 13.69 14.85 35.09
C GLU A 216 14.65 14.61 33.92
N GLU A 217 14.46 13.51 33.19
CA GLU A 217 15.28 13.19 32.03
C GLU A 217 14.91 14.08 30.85
N MET A 218 13.63 14.35 30.64
CA MET A 218 13.15 15.25 29.59
C MET A 218 13.76 16.64 29.72
N LEU A 219 13.89 17.16 30.95
CA LEU A 219 14.51 18.46 31.23
C LEU A 219 16.03 18.49 30.95
N ARG A 220 16.70 17.33 30.92
CA ARG A 220 18.13 17.20 30.63
C ARG A 220 18.43 17.10 29.14
N LEU A 221 17.44 16.84 28.30
CA LEU A 221 17.64 16.82 26.85
C LEU A 221 17.87 18.24 26.33
N ASP A 222 18.85 18.37 25.44
CA ASP A 222 19.09 19.62 24.73
C ASP A 222 17.90 19.92 23.78
N PRO A 223 17.20 21.05 23.95
CA PRO A 223 16.00 21.37 23.19
C PRO A 223 16.27 21.49 21.69
N LYS A 224 17.49 21.86 21.29
CA LYS A 224 17.87 21.93 19.86
C LYS A 224 17.95 20.54 19.24
N THR A 225 18.55 19.60 19.97
CA THR A 225 18.67 18.20 19.53
C THR A 225 17.28 17.56 19.44
N GLN A 226 16.41 17.80 20.42
CA GLN A 226 15.03 17.31 20.41
C GLN A 226 14.23 17.82 19.20
N ALA A 227 14.27 19.13 18.95
CA ALA A 227 13.58 19.74 17.81
C ALA A 227 14.09 19.20 16.46
N LEU A 228 15.41 18.96 16.35
CA LEU A 228 15.99 18.38 15.14
C LEU A 228 15.52 16.94 14.91
N ILE A 229 15.51 16.11 15.96
CA ILE A 229 15.05 14.71 15.86
C ILE A 229 13.56 14.68 15.50
N GLU A 230 12.73 15.47 16.16
CA GLU A 230 11.30 15.57 15.85
C GLU A 230 11.08 15.98 14.38
N PHE A 231 11.80 16.99 13.90
CA PHE A 231 11.68 17.44 12.52
C PHE A 231 12.07 16.35 11.51
N VAL A 232 13.20 15.67 11.73
CA VAL A 232 13.67 14.60 10.82
C VAL A 232 12.71 13.41 10.83
N THR A 233 12.24 13.00 12.01
CA THR A 233 11.33 11.86 12.16
C THR A 233 9.96 12.15 11.53
N GLN A 234 9.43 13.38 11.68
CA GLN A 234 8.20 13.81 11.00
C GLN A 234 8.35 13.86 9.48
N ILE A 235 9.48 14.37 8.95
CA ILE A 235 9.72 14.38 7.50
C ILE A 235 9.72 12.96 6.93
N MET A 236 10.41 12.03 7.60
CA MET A 236 10.45 10.64 7.15
C MET A 236 9.05 10.01 7.15
N TYR A 237 8.28 10.26 8.20
CA TYR A 237 6.89 9.80 8.29
C TYR A 237 6.02 10.35 7.16
N PHE A 238 6.10 11.65 6.85
CA PHE A 238 5.33 12.24 5.74
C PHE A 238 5.80 11.79 4.36
N ALA A 239 7.09 11.52 4.18
CA ALA A 239 7.64 11.04 2.92
C ALA A 239 7.02 9.71 2.48
N GLN A 240 6.51 8.90 3.41
CA GLN A 240 5.87 7.64 3.10
C GLN A 240 4.60 7.78 2.27
N PHE A 241 3.86 8.88 2.41
CA PHE A 241 2.67 9.09 1.59
C PHE A 241 3.01 9.10 0.09
N SER A 242 4.24 9.49 -0.25
CA SER A 242 4.76 9.40 -1.63
C SER A 242 5.06 7.96 -2.05
N LEU A 243 5.47 7.07 -1.14
CA LEU A 243 5.71 5.66 -1.44
C LEU A 243 4.41 4.87 -1.68
N ASN A 244 3.32 5.23 -1.00
CA ASN A 244 2.01 4.62 -1.27
C ASN A 244 1.52 4.94 -2.69
N ALA A 245 1.79 6.15 -3.18
CA ALA A 245 1.56 6.51 -4.59
C ALA A 245 2.50 5.74 -5.54
N LEU A 246 3.79 5.64 -5.20
CA LEU A 246 4.78 4.89 -5.98
C LEU A 246 4.40 3.41 -6.11
N TYR A 247 3.87 2.81 -5.04
CA TYR A 247 3.35 1.44 -5.02
C TYR A 247 2.25 1.26 -6.07
N LEU A 248 1.26 2.15 -6.11
CA LEU A 248 0.17 2.08 -7.10
C LEU A 248 0.69 2.15 -8.53
N VAL A 249 1.59 3.10 -8.81
CA VAL A 249 2.19 3.27 -10.15
C VAL A 249 2.99 2.03 -10.56
N CYS A 250 3.88 1.56 -9.69
CA CYS A 250 4.81 0.48 -10.01
C CYS A 250 4.17 -0.91 -10.06
N ILE A 251 3.08 -1.14 -9.32
CA ILE A 251 2.47 -2.47 -9.18
C ILE A 251 1.15 -2.57 -9.96
N ILE A 252 0.26 -1.59 -9.82
CA ILE A 252 -1.08 -1.67 -10.44
C ILE A 252 -1.02 -1.18 -11.89
N TYR A 253 -0.41 -0.03 -12.14
CA TYR A 253 -0.43 0.59 -13.48
C TYR A 253 0.63 0.01 -14.43
N ASP A 254 1.79 -0.43 -13.92
CA ASP A 254 2.85 -1.04 -14.73
C ASP A 254 2.61 -2.54 -15.04
N THR A 255 1.44 -3.08 -14.67
CA THR A 255 1.07 -4.44 -15.11
C THR A 255 0.86 -4.41 -16.62
N PRO A 256 1.62 -5.19 -17.42
CA PRO A 256 1.50 -5.14 -18.87
C PRO A 256 0.08 -5.55 -19.25
N LYS A 257 -0.74 -4.58 -19.69
CA LYS A 257 -2.01 -4.86 -20.36
C LYS A 257 -1.68 -5.84 -21.46
N LYS A 258 -2.12 -7.09 -21.33
CA LYS A 258 -2.09 -8.06 -22.43
C LYS A 258 -2.69 -7.33 -23.62
N ARG A 259 -1.86 -6.91 -24.58
CA ARG A 259 -2.34 -6.61 -25.93
C ARG A 259 -3.04 -7.89 -26.32
N ARG A 260 -4.37 -7.89 -26.32
CA ARG A 260 -5.16 -8.89 -27.02
C ARG A 260 -4.66 -8.79 -28.46
N ARG A 261 -3.72 -9.65 -28.83
CA ARG A 261 -3.53 -9.98 -30.24
C ARG A 261 -4.86 -10.60 -30.61
N ILE A 262 -5.70 -9.82 -31.30
CA ILE A 262 -6.76 -10.40 -32.11
C ILE A 262 -6.05 -11.42 -32.98
N PRO A 263 -6.38 -12.73 -32.89
CA PRO A 263 -5.73 -13.70 -33.74
C PRO A 263 -5.98 -13.27 -35.19
N ALA A 264 -4.91 -13.07 -35.94
CA ALA A 264 -4.95 -12.81 -37.37
C ALA A 264 -5.30 -14.11 -38.12
N SER A 265 -6.38 -14.78 -37.72
CA SER A 265 -6.89 -16.01 -38.34
C SER A 265 -8.35 -15.88 -38.79
N SER A 266 -8.91 -14.67 -38.81
CA SER A 266 -10.21 -14.36 -39.44
C SER A 266 -10.10 -13.37 -40.60
N ALA A 267 -8.90 -13.14 -41.13
CA ALA A 267 -8.65 -12.29 -42.30
C ALA A 267 -8.13 -13.07 -43.54
N SER A 268 -8.40 -14.39 -43.63
CA SER A 268 -8.01 -15.21 -44.79
C SER A 268 -9.17 -15.97 -45.46
N TYR A 269 -10.42 -15.58 -45.19
CA TYR A 269 -11.58 -16.03 -45.97
C TYR A 269 -12.33 -14.83 -46.59
N ALA A 270 -11.60 -13.97 -47.31
CA ALA A 270 -12.19 -12.96 -48.20
C ALA A 270 -11.15 -12.47 -49.23
N SER A 271 -10.44 -13.38 -49.89
CA SER A 271 -9.59 -13.05 -51.03
C SER A 271 -9.72 -14.16 -52.06
N GLY A 272 -10.89 -14.18 -52.70
CA GLY A 272 -11.28 -15.16 -53.69
C GLY A 272 -12.46 -14.68 -54.53
N ILE A 273 -12.47 -13.41 -54.95
CA ILE A 273 -13.30 -12.98 -56.09
C ILE A 273 -12.40 -12.22 -57.06
N SER A 274 -12.25 -12.90 -58.19
CA SER A 274 -11.54 -12.53 -59.40
C SER A 274 -11.95 -11.15 -59.92
N LYS A 275 -10.95 -10.36 -60.28
CA LYS A 275 -11.09 -9.21 -61.19
C LYS A 275 -11.53 -9.73 -62.56
N ARG A 276 -12.81 -9.67 -62.88
CA ARG A 276 -13.31 -9.61 -64.27
C ARG A 276 -14.73 -9.04 -64.28
N SER A 277 -15.02 -8.29 -65.34
CA SER A 277 -16.28 -7.61 -65.68
C SER A 277 -16.73 -6.42 -64.82
N VAL A 278 -15.92 -5.35 -64.89
CA VAL A 278 -16.49 -4.03 -65.22
C VAL A 278 -16.83 -4.10 -66.71
N LEU A 279 -18.11 -4.25 -67.05
CA LEU A 279 -18.71 -3.89 -68.34
C LEU A 279 -20.20 -4.21 -68.30
N GLN A 280 -21.00 -3.21 -68.66
CA GLN A 280 -22.43 -3.27 -69.03
C GLN A 280 -23.41 -3.73 -67.94
N GLN A 281 -24.23 -2.81 -67.44
CA GLN A 281 -25.60 -2.65 -67.94
C GLN A 281 -26.27 -1.49 -67.20
N LYS A 282 -26.07 -0.31 -67.78
CA LYS A 282 -26.95 0.84 -67.66
C LYS A 282 -28.13 0.55 -68.58
N ASP A 283 -29.28 0.12 -68.07
CA ASP A 283 -30.58 0.59 -68.58
C ASP A 283 -31.79 0.06 -67.81
N SER A 284 -32.76 0.96 -67.69
CA SER A 284 -34.20 0.71 -67.75
C SER A 284 -34.97 0.08 -66.58
N ARG A 285 -35.80 0.96 -66.01
CA ARG A 285 -37.27 0.89 -65.88
C ARG A 285 -37.88 0.61 -64.51
N THR A 286 -38.31 1.71 -63.86
CA THR A 286 -39.72 2.17 -63.87
C THR A 286 -40.80 1.13 -63.52
N ILE A 287 -41.45 1.36 -62.36
CA ILE A 287 -42.91 1.31 -62.12
C ILE A 287 -43.58 -0.09 -62.10
N ASP A 288 -44.19 -0.50 -60.98
CA ASP A 288 -45.63 -0.32 -60.70
C ASP A 288 -46.08 -1.05 -59.40
N PHE A 289 -46.94 -0.34 -58.64
CA PHE A 289 -47.80 -0.71 -57.49
C PHE A 289 -47.22 -1.34 -56.21
#